data_AF-A0A8C9RN75-F1
#
_entry.id   AF-A0A8C9RN75-F1
#
_cell.length_a   1.000
_cell.length_b   1.000
_cell.length_c   1.000
_cell.angle_alpha   90.00
_cell.angle_beta   90.00
_cell.angle_gamma   90.00
#
_symmetry.space_group_name_H-M   'P 1'
#
loop_
_entity.id
_entity.type
_entity.pdbx_description
1 polymer ?
#
loop_
_entity_poly.entity_id
_entity_poly.type
_entity_poly.pdbx_seq_one_letter_code
_entity_poly.pdbx_strand_id
1 'polypeptide(L)'
;MDEEPERTKRWEGGYERTWEVLKEDESGSLKATVEDILFKDKRKRVFENYGQVRLGMMRHLFVVIDTSRTMEDQDLKPNRLTSTLKRAEENLKRAENNIK
;
A
#
# COMPACT_ATOMS: atom_id res chain seq x y z
N MET A 1 16.73 52.75 4.32
CA MET A 1 15.71 52.03 5.11
C MET A 1 15.65 50.65 4.49
N ASP A 2 16.42 49.72 5.05
CA ASP A 2 16.41 48.34 4.61
C ASP A 2 15.16 47.69 5.21
N GLU A 3 14.15 47.44 4.39
CA GLU A 3 13.00 46.63 4.78
C GLU A 3 13.47 45.18 4.94
N GLU A 4 13.67 44.75 6.19
CA GLU A 4 13.82 43.33 6.51
C GLU A 4 12.57 42.59 6.00
N PRO A 5 12.73 41.49 5.22
CA PRO A 5 11.60 40.67 4.83
C PRO A 5 10.98 40.11 6.11
N GLU A 6 9.68 40.36 6.31
CA GLU A 6 8.88 39.76 7.38
C GLU A 6 9.25 38.28 7.48
N ARG A 7 9.84 37.89 8.61
CA ARG A 7 10.07 36.49 8.96
C ARG A 7 8.71 35.81 9.08
N THR A 8 8.19 35.36 7.95
CA THR A 8 7.08 34.42 7.84
C THR A 8 7.36 33.27 8.78
N LYS A 9 6.36 32.87 9.55
CA LYS A 9 6.57 32.01 10.72
C LYS A 9 7.11 30.66 10.24
N ARG A 10 8.06 30.07 10.98
CA ARG A 10 8.83 28.86 10.60
C ARG A 10 7.99 27.61 10.23
N TRP A 11 6.67 27.62 10.47
CA TRP A 11 5.73 26.57 10.08
C TRP A 11 5.14 26.77 8.67
N GLU A 12 5.24 27.96 8.08
CA GLU A 12 4.81 28.24 6.70
C GLU A 12 5.86 27.79 5.66
N GLY A 13 7.14 27.75 6.03
CA GLY A 13 8.24 27.32 5.14
C GLY A 13 8.56 25.82 5.16
N GLY A 14 8.06 25.07 6.17
CA GLY A 14 8.34 23.63 6.32
C GLY A 14 7.39 22.71 5.55
N TYR A 15 6.37 23.29 4.92
CA TYR A 15 5.45 22.59 4.05
C TYR A 15 5.93 22.78 2.60
N GLU A 16 7.12 22.26 2.30
CA GLU A 16 7.50 22.03 0.92
C GLU A 16 6.39 21.17 0.30
N ARG A 17 5.62 21.80 -0.59
CA ARG A 17 4.54 21.19 -1.35
C ARG A 17 5.15 20.03 -2.13
N THR A 18 5.10 18.83 -1.57
CA THR A 18 5.70 17.63 -2.17
C THR A 18 5.08 17.31 -3.54
N TRP A 19 3.89 17.87 -3.82
CA TRP A 19 3.24 17.85 -5.12
C TRP A 19 3.79 18.86 -6.14
N GLU A 20 4.55 19.88 -5.74
CA GLU A 20 5.24 20.80 -6.68
C GLU A 20 6.58 20.23 -7.18
N VAL A 21 7.19 19.30 -6.43
CA VAL A 21 8.36 18.52 -6.89
C VAL A 21 7.96 17.54 -8.00
N LEU A 22 6.67 17.28 -8.15
CA LEU A 22 6.09 16.56 -9.28
C LEU A 22 5.92 17.51 -10.49
N LYS A 23 7.03 18.03 -11.02
CA LYS A 23 7.04 18.84 -12.25
C LYS A 23 7.77 18.08 -13.35
N GLU A 24 7.17 18.04 -14.55
CA GLU A 24 7.86 17.58 -15.77
C GLU A 24 9.18 18.33 -15.92
N ASP A 25 10.24 17.60 -16.28
CA ASP A 25 11.51 18.25 -16.57
C ASP A 25 11.48 18.92 -17.95
N GLU A 26 12.26 19.99 -18.08
CA GLU A 26 12.43 20.82 -19.28
C GLU A 26 13.00 20.09 -20.50
N SER A 27 13.22 18.77 -20.38
CA SER A 27 13.82 17.89 -21.39
C SER A 27 12.79 16.94 -22.03
N GLY A 28 11.54 16.89 -21.55
CA GLY A 28 10.54 15.94 -22.06
C GLY A 28 10.86 14.48 -21.73
N SER A 29 11.40 14.19 -20.54
CA SER A 29 11.93 12.87 -20.18
C SER A 29 11.04 12.06 -19.22
N LEU A 30 11.13 10.73 -19.37
CA LEU A 30 10.28 9.62 -18.89
C LEU A 30 10.23 9.39 -17.37
N LYS A 31 10.21 10.41 -16.51
CA LYS A 31 10.18 10.22 -15.05
C LYS A 31 8.96 9.43 -14.56
N ALA A 32 7.77 9.72 -15.10
CA ALA A 32 6.56 8.97 -14.79
C ALA A 32 6.68 7.48 -15.17
N THR A 33 7.32 7.19 -16.30
CA THR A 33 7.52 5.81 -16.77
C THR A 33 8.55 5.06 -15.92
N VAL A 34 9.60 5.73 -15.44
CA VAL A 34 10.58 5.13 -14.51
C VAL A 34 9.93 4.81 -13.16
N GLU A 35 9.08 5.67 -12.64
CA GLU A 35 8.31 5.40 -11.41
C GLU A 35 7.33 4.24 -11.58
N ASP A 36 6.63 4.17 -12.72
CA ASP A 36 5.74 3.04 -13.05
C ASP A 36 6.50 1.72 -13.15
N ILE A 37 7.69 1.72 -13.77
CA ILE A 37 8.57 0.55 -13.86
C ILE A 37 9.01 0.14 -12.46
N LEU A 38 9.45 1.09 -11.63
CA LEU A 38 9.89 0.82 -10.26
C LEU A 38 8.75 0.27 -9.40
N PHE A 39 7.54 0.82 -9.53
CA PHE A 39 6.35 0.37 -8.81
C PHE A 39 5.88 -1.01 -9.31
N LYS A 40 6.00 -1.29 -10.60
CA LYS A 40 5.73 -2.60 -11.20
C LYS A 40 6.73 -3.66 -10.71
N ASP A 41 8.01 -3.32 -10.62
CA ASP A 41 9.04 -4.22 -10.11
C ASP A 41 8.88 -4.51 -8.62
N LYS A 42 8.52 -3.51 -7.81
CA LYS A 42 8.14 -3.70 -6.40
C LYS A 42 6.96 -4.66 -6.26
N ARG A 43 5.91 -4.50 -7.08
CA ARG A 43 4.76 -5.43 -7.09
C ARG A 43 5.18 -6.85 -7.48
N LYS A 44 6.02 -7.00 -8.51
CA LYS A 44 6.46 -8.31 -9.01
C LYS A 44 7.12 -9.15 -7.93
N ARG A 45 7.99 -8.55 -7.10
CA ARG A 45 8.67 -9.25 -5.99
C ARG A 45 7.70 -9.80 -4.94
N VAL A 46 6.59 -9.11 -4.67
CA VAL A 46 5.57 -9.56 -3.70
C VAL A 46 4.82 -10.80 -4.23
N PHE A 47 4.75 -10.98 -5.54
CA PHE A 47 4.08 -12.11 -6.19
C PHE A 47 5.01 -13.28 -6.55
N GLU A 48 6.30 -13.19 -6.23
CA GLU A 48 7.24 -14.29 -6.44
C GLU A 48 6.89 -15.46 -5.48
N ASN A 49 6.00 -16.33 -5.96
CA ASN A 49 5.73 -17.60 -5.31
C ASN A 49 6.86 -18.57 -5.69
N TYR A 50 7.69 -18.92 -4.72
CA TYR A 50 8.60 -20.05 -4.86
C TYR A 50 7.75 -21.31 -5.04
N GLY A 51 7.86 -21.94 -6.22
CA GLY A 51 7.16 -23.19 -6.50
C GLY A 51 7.55 -24.25 -5.47
N GLN A 52 6.58 -24.75 -4.70
CA GLN A 52 6.85 -25.81 -3.74
C GLN A 52 7.09 -27.11 -4.50
N VAL A 53 8.28 -27.70 -4.31
CA VAL A 53 8.73 -28.93 -4.96
C VAL A 53 8.13 -30.20 -4.33
N ARG A 54 7.34 -30.06 -3.27
CA ARG A 54 6.74 -31.17 -2.50
C ARG A 54 5.33 -30.80 -2.06
N LEU A 55 4.43 -31.79 -2.05
CA LEU A 55 3.10 -31.69 -1.45
C LEU A 55 3.24 -31.32 0.03
N GLY A 56 2.58 -30.23 0.44
CA GLY A 56 2.55 -29.80 1.84
C GLY A 56 1.81 -30.80 2.73
N MET A 57 2.15 -30.85 4.01
CA MET A 57 1.43 -31.67 5.00
C MET A 57 0.00 -31.16 5.22
N MET A 58 -0.89 -32.03 5.71
CA MET A 58 -2.24 -31.63 6.13
C MET A 58 -2.13 -30.59 7.26
N ARG A 59 -2.83 -29.45 7.12
CA ARG A 59 -2.78 -28.34 8.07
C ARG A 59 -4.13 -28.19 8.78
N HIS A 60 -4.09 -28.09 10.10
CA HIS A 60 -5.23 -27.66 10.92
C HIS A 60 -5.13 -26.15 11.13
N LEU A 61 -5.96 -25.38 10.42
CA LEU A 61 -5.94 -23.92 10.47
C LEU A 61 -7.11 -23.42 11.33
N PHE A 62 -6.85 -22.46 12.20
CA PHE A 62 -7.87 -21.71 12.92
C PHE A 62 -7.82 -20.24 12.49
N VAL A 63 -8.97 -19.69 12.15
CA VAL A 63 -9.10 -18.26 11.80
C VAL A 63 -9.73 -17.55 12.99
N VAL A 64 -8.99 -16.63 13.60
CA VAL A 64 -9.47 -15.77 14.68
C VAL A 64 -9.62 -14.36 14.12
N ILE A 65 -10.81 -13.80 14.25
CA ILE A 65 -11.16 -12.50 13.70
C ILE A 65 -11.41 -11.55 14.87
N ASP A 66 -10.72 -10.40 14.87
CA ASP A 66 -11.00 -9.34 15.82
C ASP A 66 -12.35 -8.69 15.48
N THR A 67 -13.19 -8.53 16.50
CA THR A 67 -14.50 -7.85 16.45
C THR A 67 -14.61 -6.73 17.48
N SER A 68 -13.47 -6.21 17.94
CA SER A 68 -13.39 -5.04 18.81
C SER A 68 -13.89 -3.77 18.12
N ARG A 69 -14.15 -2.71 18.91
CA ARG A 69 -14.57 -1.38 18.40
C ARG A 69 -13.60 -0.78 17.38
N THR A 70 -12.31 -1.15 17.44
CA THR A 70 -11.31 -0.66 16.48
C THR A 70 -11.64 -1.06 15.05
N MET A 71 -12.49 -2.08 14.86
CA MET A 71 -12.87 -2.59 13.56
C MET A 71 -13.95 -1.76 12.84
N GLU A 72 -14.53 -0.77 13.53
CA GLU A 72 -15.47 0.21 12.98
C GLU A 72 -14.76 1.35 12.22
N ASP A 73 -13.46 1.54 12.45
CA ASP A 73 -12.65 2.56 11.79
C ASP A 73 -12.65 2.40 10.26
N GLN A 74 -12.59 3.53 9.56
CA GLN A 74 -12.64 3.61 8.09
C GLN A 74 -11.28 3.92 7.45
N ASP A 75 -10.19 3.38 7.98
CA ASP A 75 -8.87 3.42 7.33
C ASP A 75 -8.85 2.54 6.06
N LEU A 76 -9.58 1.43 6.09
CA LEU A 76 -9.96 0.61 4.96
C LEU A 76 -11.47 0.78 4.71
N LYS A 77 -11.87 0.88 3.44
CA LYS A 77 -13.27 1.16 3.08
C LYS A 77 -14.08 -0.14 2.90
N PRO A 78 -15.32 -0.22 3.42
CA PRO A 78 -16.02 0.81 4.20
C PRO A 78 -15.56 0.91 5.67
N ASN A 79 -15.17 -0.22 6.27
CA ASN A 79 -14.50 -0.29 7.57
C ASN A 79 -13.52 -1.49 7.60
N ARG A 80 -12.71 -1.58 8.66
CA ARG A 80 -11.76 -2.68 8.85
C ARG A 80 -12.41 -4.05 8.88
N LEU A 81 -13.56 -4.18 9.55
CA LEU A 81 -14.26 -5.46 9.66
C LEU A 81 -14.65 -6.03 8.30
N THR A 82 -15.35 -5.22 7.50
CA THR A 82 -15.82 -5.61 6.16
C THR A 82 -14.65 -5.97 5.26
N SER A 83 -13.57 -5.18 5.32
CA SER A 83 -12.36 -5.41 4.53
C SER A 83 -11.67 -6.72 4.91
N THR A 84 -11.58 -7.00 6.21
CA THR A 84 -10.98 -8.23 6.76
C THR A 84 -11.80 -9.46 6.38
N LEU A 85 -13.12 -9.40 6.54
CA LEU A 85 -14.02 -10.51 6.21
C LEU A 85 -13.96 -10.87 4.73
N LYS A 86 -14.04 -9.87 3.85
CA LYS A 86 -13.94 -10.08 2.39
C LYS A 86 -12.60 -10.74 2.01
N ARG A 87 -11.50 -10.26 2.61
CA ARG A 87 -10.18 -10.84 2.35
C ARG A 87 -10.04 -12.26 2.89
N ALA A 88 -10.60 -12.54 4.06
CA ALA A 88 -10.60 -13.88 4.66
C ALA A 88 -11.35 -14.88 3.78
N GLU A 89 -12.52 -14.49 3.27
CA GLU A 89 -13.30 -15.30 2.33
C GLU A 89 -12.51 -15.63 1.05
N GLU A 90 -11.89 -14.63 0.42
CA GLU A 90 -11.04 -14.82 -0.77
C GLU A 90 -9.88 -15.79 -0.51
N ASN A 91 -9.24 -15.68 0.65
CA ASN A 91 -8.12 -16.55 1.04
C ASN A 91 -8.55 -17.99 1.29
N LEU A 92 -9.71 -18.21 1.93
CA LEU A 92 -10.25 -19.55 2.15
C LEU A 92 -10.61 -20.24 0.83
N LYS A 93 -11.30 -19.54 -0.08
CA LYS A 93 -11.59 -20.04 -1.43
C LYS A 93 -10.31 -20.37 -2.21
N ARG A 94 -9.28 -19.52 -2.09
CA ARG A 94 -7.97 -19.79 -2.71
C ARG A 94 -7.30 -21.04 -2.14
N ALA A 95 -7.39 -21.25 -0.82
CA ALA A 95 -6.84 -22.43 -0.18
C ALA A 95 -7.54 -23.72 -0.64
N GLU A 96 -8.87 -23.71 -0.78
CA GLU A 96 -9.64 -24.83 -1.33
C GLU A 96 -9.25 -25.15 -2.78
N ASN A 97 -9.11 -24.12 -3.63
CA ASN A 97 -8.73 -24.30 -5.03
C ASN A 97 -7.30 -24.83 -5.20
N ASN A 98 -6.39 -24.57 -4.26
CA ASN A 98 -5.02 -25.10 -4.30
C ASN A 98 -4.90 -26.56 -3.83
N ILE A 99 -5.99 -27.15 -3.29
CA ILE A 99 -6.03 -28.56 -2.85
C ILE A 99 -6.53 -29.48 -3.98
N LYS A 100 -7.22 -28.94 -4.99
CA LYS A 100 -7.65 -29.66 -6.20
C LYS A 100 -6.61 -29.58 -7.30
#